data_AF-A0A925LCB5-F1
#
_entry.id   AF-A0A925LCB5-F1
#
_cell.length_a   1.000
_cell.length_b   1.000
_cell.length_c   1.000
_cell.angle_alpha   90.00
_cell.angle_beta   90.00
_cell.angle_gamma   90.00
#
_symmetry.space_group_name_H-M   'P 1'
#
loop_
_entity.id
_entity.type
_entity.pdbx_description
1 polymer ?
#
loop_
_entity_poly.entity_id
_entity_poly.type
_entity_poly.pdbx_seq_one_letter_code
_entity_poly.pdbx_strand_id
1 'polypeptide(L)' 'MSNNLKTLISKLNDTTRRAAERAASLCMARGNYEVDLEHVFLALLESPQSDFALLCKKSGISTTELQRDLENEIA' A
#
# COMPACT_ATOMS: atom_id res chain seq x y z
N MET A 1 23.29 2.45 9.26
CA MET A 1 22.76 1.08 9.38
C MET A 1 22.27 0.64 8.02
N SER A 2 22.77 -0.46 7.47
CA SER A 2 22.23 -1.00 6.22
C SER A 2 20.85 -1.58 6.48
N ASN A 3 19.81 -0.81 6.15
CA ASN A 3 18.41 -1.26 6.17
C ASN A 3 18.26 -2.37 5.13
N ASN A 4 18.48 -3.62 5.56
CA ASN A 4 18.35 -4.77 4.68
C ASN A 4 16.85 -4.97 4.41
N LEU A 5 16.38 -4.49 3.26
CA LEU A 5 14.97 -4.55 2.85
C LEU A 5 14.40 -5.96 3.00
N LYS A 6 15.20 -6.99 2.67
CA LYS A 6 14.83 -8.40 2.85
C LYS A 6 14.45 -8.75 4.30
N THR A 7 15.18 -8.21 5.27
CA THR A 7 14.90 -8.40 6.70
C THR A 7 13.62 -7.68 7.11
N LEU A 8 13.36 -6.48 6.60
CA LEU A 8 12.11 -5.76 6.88
C LEU A 8 10.90 -6.47 6.29
N ILE A 9 10.99 -6.89 5.02
CA ILE A 9 9.94 -7.69 4.36
C ILE A 9 9.70 -9.00 5.11
N SER A 10 10.74 -9.63 5.68
CA SER A 10 10.58 -10.86 6.45
C SER A 10 9.72 -10.71 7.71
N LYS A 11 9.60 -9.49 8.26
CA LYS A 11 8.80 -9.18 9.45
C LYS A 11 7.35 -8.85 9.14
N LEU A 12 7.00 -8.65 7.88
CA LEU A 12 5.63 -8.39 7.45
C LEU A 12 4.78 -9.66 7.61
N ASN A 13 3.55 -9.47 8.07
CA ASN A 13 2.53 -10.53 8.03
C ASN A 13 2.08 -10.80 6.59
N ASP A 14 1.29 -11.85 6.36
CA ASP A 14 0.88 -12.25 5.02
C ASP A 14 0.15 -11.15 4.25
N THR A 15 -0.77 -10.42 4.90
CA THR A 15 -1.53 -9.32 4.29
C THR A 15 -0.61 -8.19 3.83
N THR A 16 0.27 -7.71 4.72
CA THR A 16 1.17 -6.58 4.45
C THR A 16 2.29 -6.96 3.48
N ARG A 17 2.74 -8.21 3.49
CA ARG A 17 3.70 -8.74 2.51
C ARG A 17 3.10 -8.75 1.10
N ARG A 18 1.89 -9.30 0.95
CA ARG A 18 1.18 -9.30 -0.34
C ARG A 18 0.92 -7.88 -0.83
N ALA A 19 0.56 -6.97 0.08
CA ALA A 19 0.39 -5.57 -0.26
C ALA A 19 1.70 -4.91 -0.73
N ALA A 20 2.84 -5.22 -0.11
CA ALA A 20 4.14 -4.72 -0.55
C ALA A 20 4.55 -5.25 -1.94
N GLU A 21 4.31 -6.53 -2.23
CA GLU A 21 4.54 -7.12 -3.55
C GLU A 21 3.61 -6.48 -4.62
N ARG A 22 2.35 -6.26 -4.25
CA ARG A 22 1.37 -5.57 -5.09
C ARG A 22 1.74 -4.11 -5.33
N ALA A 23 2.24 -3.40 -4.32
CA ALA A 23 2.72 -2.03 -4.42
C ALA A 23 3.88 -1.90 -5.41
N ALA A 24 4.83 -2.84 -5.38
CA ALA A 24 5.90 -2.90 -6.37
C ALA A 24 5.36 -3.10 -7.80
N SER A 25 4.34 -3.95 -7.95
CA SER A 25 3.67 -4.15 -9.25
C SER A 25 2.95 -2.88 -9.74
N LEU A 26 2.29 -2.15 -8.84
CA LEU A 26 1.63 -0.87 -9.14
C LEU A 26 2.64 0.19 -9.58
N CYS A 27 3.74 0.34 -8.83
CA CYS A 27 4.84 1.24 -9.15
C CYS A 27 5.37 0.99 -10.57
N MET A 28 5.67 -0.27 -10.91
CA MET A 28 6.16 -0.63 -12.23
C MET A 28 5.13 -0.37 -13.34
N ALA A 29 3.85 -0.68 -13.09
CA ALA A 29 2.78 -0.48 -14.07
C ALA A 29 2.55 1.01 -14.40
N ARG A 30 2.84 1.91 -13.45
CA ARG A 30 2.76 3.36 -13.62
C ARG A 30 4.05 3.99 -14.17
N GLY A 31 5.15 3.24 -14.24
CA GLY A 31 6.45 3.75 -14.68
C GLY A 31 7.19 4.55 -13.60
N ASN A 32 6.79 4.41 -12.33
CA ASN A 32 7.46 5.05 -11.21
C ASN A 32 8.79 4.34 -10.89
N TYR A 33 9.80 5.11 -10.50
CA TYR A 33 11.15 4.59 -10.23
C TYR A 33 11.30 4.00 -8.83
N GLU A 34 10.47 4.43 -7.88
CA GLU A 34 10.53 4.03 -6.48
C GLU A 34 9.13 3.70 -5.95
N VAL A 35 9.07 2.74 -5.02
CA VAL A 35 7.81 2.35 -4.37
C VAL A 35 7.55 3.28 -3.19
N ASP A 36 6.67 4.25 -3.38
CA ASP A 36 6.19 5.13 -2.30
C ASP A 36 5.13 4.47 -1.41
N LEU A 37 4.83 5.13 -0.28
CA LEU A 37 3.84 4.67 0.70
C LEU A 37 2.43 4.59 0.10
N GLU A 38 2.11 5.49 -0.82
CA GLU A 38 0.85 5.58 -1.53
C GLU A 38 0.57 4.28 -2.29
N HIS A 39 1.59 3.68 -2.93
CA HIS A 39 1.45 2.37 -3.58
C HIS A 39 1.09 1.27 -2.58
N VAL A 40 1.67 1.31 -1.37
CA VAL A 40 1.40 0.33 -0.30
C VAL A 40 -0.02 0.51 0.25
N PHE A 41 -0.46 1.75 0.48
CA PHE A 41 -1.81 2.02 0.95
C PHE A 41 -2.87 1.67 -0.09
N LEU A 42 -2.63 1.97 -1.37
CA LEU A 42 -3.48 1.53 -2.47
C LEU A 42 -3.62 0.01 -2.49
N ALA A 43 -2.50 -0.71 -2.39
CA ALA A 43 -2.52 -2.17 -2.33
C ALA A 43 -3.25 -2.72 -1.08
N LEU A 44 -3.14 -2.06 0.08
CA LEU A 44 -3.88 -2.44 1.29
C LEU A 44 -5.39 -2.19 1.16
N LEU A 45 -5.81 -1.15 0.43
CA LEU A 45 -7.22 -0.86 0.15
C LEU A 45 -7.87 -1.90 -0.79
N GLU A 46 -7.10 -2.59 -1.64
CA GLU A 46 -7.61 -3.69 -2.47
C GLU A 46 -8.16 -4.87 -1.64
N SER A 47 -7.77 -5.00 -0.37
CA SER A 47 -8.28 -6.01 0.57
C SER A 47 -9.25 -5.38 1.57
N PRO A 48 -10.58 -5.61 1.45
CA PRO A 48 -11.57 -5.03 2.37
C PRO A 48 -11.43 -5.50 3.83
N GLN A 49 -10.72 -6.61 4.05
CA GLN A 49 -10.46 -7.17 5.38
C GLN A 49 -9.11 -6.72 5.96
N SER A 50 -8.34 -5.90 5.24
CA SER A 50 -7.10 -5.33 5.80
C SER A 50 -7.44 -4.39 6.95
N ASP A 51 -6.56 -4.34 7.96
CA ASP A 51 -6.72 -3.41 9.07
C ASP A 51 -6.83 -1.96 8.59
N PHE A 52 -6.13 -1.61 7.50
CA PHE A 52 -6.19 -0.28 6.90
C PHE A 52 -7.59 0.05 6.36
N ALA A 53 -8.19 -0.84 5.57
CA ALA A 53 -9.54 -0.66 5.05
C ALA A 53 -10.59 -0.62 6.18
N LEU A 54 -10.44 -1.50 7.18
CA LEU A 54 -11.31 -1.54 8.35
C LEU A 54 -11.21 -0.26 9.20
N LEU A 55 -10.00 0.28 9.38
CA LEU A 55 -9.77 1.54 10.10
C LEU A 55 -10.33 2.74 9.35
N CYS A 56 -10.19 2.80 8.02
CA CYS A 56 -10.81 3.86 7.22
C CYS A 56 -12.32 3.87 7.42
N LYS A 57 -12.97 2.70 7.28
CA LYS A 57 -14.42 2.55 7.51
C LYS A 57 -14.83 2.95 8.92
N LYS A 58 -14.09 2.50 9.94
CA LYS A 58 -14.38 2.83 11.35
C LYS A 58 -14.19 4.31 11.65
N SER A 59 -13.28 4.97 10.96
CA SER A 59 -12.98 6.40 11.13
C SER A 59 -13.87 7.31 10.28
N GLY A 60 -14.81 6.75 9.50
CA GLY A 60 -15.67 7.51 8.60
C GLY A 60 -14.95 8.07 7.37
N ILE A 61 -13.77 7.52 7.04
CA ILE A 61 -12.99 7.92 5.86
C ILE A 61 -13.51 7.13 4.65
N SER A 62 -13.89 7.84 3.59
CA SER A 62 -14.27 7.23 2.32
C SER A 62 -13.05 6.59 1.65
N THR A 63 -13.06 5.26 1.52
CA THR A 63 -11.96 4.54 0.84
C THR A 63 -11.86 4.90 -0.64
N THR A 64 -12.96 5.29 -1.27
CA THR A 64 -12.99 5.72 -2.67
C THR A 64 -12.34 7.08 -2.86
N GLU A 65 -12.64 8.05 -1.98
CA GLU A 65 -11.98 9.37 -2.04
C GLU A 65 -10.51 9.25 -1.69
N LEU A 66 -10.19 8.50 -0.63
CA LEU A 66 -8.80 8.24 -0.24
C LEU A 66 -8.01 7.56 -1.36
N GLN A 67 -8.60 6.57 -2.03
CA GLN A 67 -7.95 5.93 -3.18
C GLN A 67 -7.63 6.96 -4.27
N ARG A 68 -8.60 7.80 -4.64
CA ARG A 68 -8.38 8.83 -5.65
C ARG A 68 -7.27 9.81 -5.26
N ASP A 69 -7.25 10.23 -4.00
CA ASP A 69 -6.24 11.16 -3.50
C ASP A 69 -4.84 10.52 -3.56
N LEU A 70 -4.71 9.27 -3.09
CA LEU A 70 -3.45 8.52 -3.20
C LEU A 70 -3.02 8.32 -4.66
N GLU A 71 -3.96 8.00 -5.56
CA GLU A 71 -3.65 7.82 -6.99
C GLU A 71 -3.16 9.10 -7.67
N ASN A 72 -3.59 10.27 -7.20
CA ASN A 72 -3.15 11.57 -7.71
C ASN A 72 -1.73 11.94 -7.24
N GLU A 73 -1.33 11.54 -6.03
CA GLU A 73 0.02 11.83 -5.50
C GLU A 73 1.12 11.02 -6.23
N ILE A 74 0.77 9.86 -6.78
CA ILE A 74 1.68 9.00 -7.56
C ILE A 74 1.35 8.96 -9.06
N ALA A 75 0.70 10.00 -9.57
CA ALA A 75 0.36 10.17 -10.99
C ALA A 75 1.50 10.83 -11.79
#